data_AF-A0A963RRA5-F1
#
_entry.id   AF-A0A963RRA5-F1
#
_cell.length_a   1.000
_cell.length_b   1.000
_cell.length_c   1.000
_cell.angle_alpha   90.00
_cell.angle_beta   90.00
_cell.angle_gamma   90.00
#
_symmetry.space_group_name_H-M   'P 1'
#
loop_
_entity.id
_entity.type
_entity.pdbx_description
1 polymer ?
#
loop_
_entity_poly.entity_id
_entity_poly.type
_entity_poly.pdbx_seq_one_letter_code
_entity_poly.pdbx_strand_id
1 'polypeptide(L)'
;MRSVLRNALLMMAGCAALAAAASADEHEHRARVPMLKVYAQECSGCHIAFPPRMLPAASWQRVMAGLATHCGSDASLDTATVNQISVWLNANAGTGCR
;
A
#
# COMPACT_ATOMS: atom_id res chain seq x y z
N MET A 1 -12.87 51.62 19.11
CA MET A 1 -13.24 51.15 17.74
C MET A 1 -12.04 51.08 16.78
N ARG A 2 -11.21 52.13 16.65
CA ARG A 2 -10.00 52.11 15.79
C ARG A 2 -8.93 51.07 16.16
N SER A 3 -8.77 50.77 17.45
CA SER A 3 -7.76 49.79 17.93
C SER A 3 -8.17 48.33 17.72
N VAL A 4 -9.48 48.05 17.64
CA VAL A 4 -10.00 46.69 17.37
C VAL A 4 -9.81 46.35 15.88
N LEU A 5 -10.00 47.33 14.99
CA LEU A 5 -9.74 47.19 13.56
C LEU A 5 -8.26 46.96 13.24
N ARG A 6 -7.35 47.59 14.00
CA ARG A 6 -5.89 47.45 13.83
C ARG A 6 -5.38 46.08 14.27
N ASN A 7 -5.95 45.50 15.33
CA ASN A 7 -5.62 44.14 15.78
C ASN A 7 -6.24 43.06 14.88
N ALA A 8 -7.43 43.31 14.31
CA ALA A 8 -8.04 42.39 13.35
C ALA A 8 -7.23 42.30 12.04
N LEU A 9 -6.65 43.42 11.59
CA LEU A 9 -5.80 43.43 10.39
C LEU A 9 -4.45 42.73 10.60
N LEU A 10 -3.90 42.77 11.82
CA LEU A 10 -2.65 42.09 12.16
C LEU A 10 -2.83 40.58 12.41
N MET A 11 -4.01 40.13 12.84
CA MET A 11 -4.28 38.69 12.99
C MET A 11 -4.55 37.97 11.67
N MET A 12 -5.01 38.66 10.64
CA MET A 12 -5.30 38.06 9.33
C MET A 12 -4.04 37.86 8.45
N ALA A 13 -2.95 38.58 8.75
CA ALA A 13 -1.68 38.47 8.01
C ALA A 13 -0.74 37.36 8.54
N GLY A 14 -0.95 36.87 9.78
CA GLY A 14 -0.08 35.88 10.40
C GLY A 14 -0.29 34.43 9.94
N CYS A 15 -1.51 34.07 9.49
CA CYS A 15 -1.83 32.68 9.11
C CYS A 15 -1.39 32.29 7.69
N ALA A 16 -1.06 33.25 6.81
CA ALA A 16 -0.77 32.96 5.41
C ALA A 16 0.67 32.50 5.14
N ALA A 17 1.60 32.65 6.09
CA ALA A 17 3.02 32.43 5.84
C ALA A 17 3.55 31.02 6.19
N LEU A 18 2.72 30.12 6.76
CA LEU A 18 3.18 28.81 7.24
C LEU A 18 2.86 27.63 6.31
N ALA A 19 2.42 27.88 5.08
CA ALA A 19 2.00 26.82 4.14
C ALA A 19 3.07 26.40 3.11
N ALA A 20 4.25 27.02 3.10
CA ALA A 20 5.18 26.91 1.97
C ALA A 20 6.34 25.88 2.13
N ALA A 21 6.33 25.01 3.16
CA ALA A 21 7.43 24.06 3.38
C ALA A 21 7.01 22.59 3.55
N ALA A 22 5.81 22.21 3.10
CA ALA A 22 5.44 20.80 2.98
C ALA A 22 5.64 20.33 1.54
N SER A 23 6.88 20.09 1.12
CA SER A 23 7.13 19.24 -0.06
C SER A 23 6.83 17.81 0.37
N ALA A 24 5.60 17.35 0.14
CA ALA A 24 5.34 15.92 0.07
C ALA A 24 6.18 15.40 -1.09
N ASP A 25 7.11 14.48 -0.80
CA ASP A 25 7.73 13.62 -1.79
C ASP A 25 6.59 13.03 -2.63
N GLU A 26 6.48 13.49 -3.88
CA GLU A 26 5.58 12.90 -4.86
C GLU A 26 6.21 11.56 -5.21
N HIS A 27 5.94 10.59 -4.35
CA HIS A 27 6.45 9.25 -4.47
C HIS A 27 6.02 8.75 -5.84
N GLU A 28 7.01 8.73 -6.71
CA GLU A 28 6.91 8.63 -8.16
C GLU A 28 5.84 7.61 -8.58
N HIS A 29 5.22 7.87 -9.72
CA HIS A 29 4.28 7.03 -10.44
C HIS A 29 4.87 5.64 -10.76
N ARG A 30 5.21 4.85 -9.73
CA ARG A 30 5.70 3.49 -9.86
C ARG A 30 4.57 2.74 -10.54
N ALA A 31 4.80 2.37 -11.80
CA ALA A 31 3.82 1.74 -12.67
C ALA A 31 3.02 0.71 -11.87
N ARG A 32 1.69 0.86 -11.86
CA ARG A 32 0.82 -0.12 -11.22
C ARG A 32 1.11 -1.48 -11.87
N VAL A 33 1.54 -2.44 -11.07
CA VAL A 33 1.65 -3.83 -11.52
C VAL A 33 0.25 -4.27 -11.97
N PRO A 34 0.07 -4.69 -13.24
CA PRO A 34 -1.20 -5.24 -13.68
C PRO A 34 -1.56 -6.45 -12.81
N MET A 35 -2.72 -6.39 -12.15
CA MET A 35 -3.11 -7.42 -11.20
C MET A 35 -3.41 -8.73 -11.93
N LEU A 36 -2.77 -9.82 -11.50
CA LEU A 36 -3.05 -11.15 -12.03
C LEU A 36 -4.49 -11.55 -11.67
N LYS A 37 -5.29 -11.96 -12.67
CA LYS A 37 -6.71 -12.26 -12.48
C LYS A 37 -6.93 -13.34 -11.41
N VAL A 38 -6.22 -14.47 -11.49
CA VAL A 38 -6.38 -15.57 -10.52
C VAL A 38 -5.97 -15.14 -9.10
N TYR A 39 -4.94 -14.29 -8.97
CA TYR A 39 -4.57 -13.70 -7.67
C TYR A 39 -5.70 -12.85 -7.10
N ALA A 40 -6.31 -12.01 -7.93
CA ALA A 40 -7.43 -11.18 -7.50
C ALA A 40 -8.63 -12.04 -7.07
N GLN A 41 -8.92 -13.14 -7.77
CA GLN A 41 -10.05 -14.02 -7.46
C GLN A 41 -9.83 -14.81 -6.16
N GLU A 42 -8.68 -15.47 -6.03
CA GLU A 42 -8.41 -16.36 -4.89
C GLU A 42 -8.06 -15.57 -3.63
N CYS A 43 -7.25 -14.51 -3.76
CA CYS A 43 -6.77 -13.74 -2.61
C CYS A 43 -7.70 -12.59 -2.21
N SER A 44 -8.87 -12.45 -2.84
CA SER A 44 -9.92 -11.52 -2.40
C SER A 44 -11.12 -12.18 -1.71
N GLY A 45 -11.04 -13.48 -1.40
CA GLY A 45 -12.15 -14.20 -0.77
C GLY A 45 -12.44 -13.78 0.67
N CYS A 46 -11.42 -13.35 1.43
CA CYS A 46 -11.55 -13.00 2.85
C CYS A 46 -11.12 -11.57 3.20
N HIS A 47 -10.26 -10.97 2.38
CA HIS A 47 -9.75 -9.61 2.54
C HIS A 47 -9.57 -8.98 1.15
N ILE A 48 -9.13 -7.73 1.07
CA ILE A 48 -8.75 -7.16 -0.23
C ILE A 48 -7.51 -7.85 -0.79
N ALA A 49 -7.39 -8.02 -2.11
CA ALA A 49 -6.17 -8.54 -2.71
C ALA A 49 -5.03 -7.53 -2.52
N PHE A 50 -4.11 -7.84 -1.60
CA PHE A 50 -3.03 -6.93 -1.23
C PHE A 50 -2.07 -6.67 -2.41
N PRO A 51 -1.65 -5.42 -2.65
CA PRO A 51 -0.64 -5.15 -3.67
C PRO A 51 0.65 -5.97 -3.44
N PRO A 52 1.23 -6.60 -4.49
CA PRO A 52 2.41 -7.46 -4.36
C PRO A 52 3.63 -6.71 -3.80
N ARG A 53 3.64 -5.40 -4.01
CA ARG A 53 4.64 -4.44 -3.53
C ARG A 53 4.70 -4.27 -2.01
N MET A 54 3.70 -4.74 -1.26
CA MET A 54 3.62 -4.54 0.19
C MET A 54 4.59 -5.41 0.98
N LEU A 55 5.02 -6.54 0.41
CA LEU A 55 5.93 -7.47 1.08
C LEU A 55 7.11 -7.81 0.16
N PRO A 56 8.30 -8.10 0.73
CA PRO A 56 9.41 -8.66 -0.03
C PRO A 56 9.12 -10.11 -0.43
N ALA A 57 9.78 -10.59 -1.49
CA ALA A 57 9.61 -11.92 -2.06
C ALA A 57 9.61 -13.05 -1.00
N ALA A 58 10.61 -13.05 -0.11
CA ALA A 58 10.73 -14.05 0.95
C ALA A 58 9.55 -14.05 1.95
N SER A 59 8.87 -12.92 2.13
CA SER A 59 7.66 -12.87 2.95
C SER A 59 6.45 -13.45 2.20
N TRP A 60 6.31 -13.15 0.91
CA TRP A 60 5.27 -13.78 0.08
C TRP A 60 5.43 -15.29 -0.02
N GLN A 61 6.65 -15.79 -0.18
CA GLN A 61 6.92 -17.23 -0.21
C GLN A 61 6.44 -17.92 1.08
N ARG A 62 6.66 -17.31 2.24
CA ARG A 62 6.17 -17.83 3.53
C ARG A 62 4.64 -17.81 3.60
N VAL A 63 3.99 -16.77 3.08
CA VAL A 63 2.53 -16.70 3.01
C VAL A 63 1.98 -17.83 2.14
N MET A 64 2.52 -18.01 0.93
CA MET A 64 2.04 -19.03 -0.02
C MET A 64 2.32 -20.46 0.47
N ALA A 65 3.40 -20.69 1.22
CA ALA A 65 3.68 -21.99 1.84
C ALA A 65 2.76 -22.30 3.04
N GLY A 66 2.15 -21.27 3.65
CA GLY A 66 1.36 -21.37 4.89
C GLY A 66 -0.15 -21.28 4.69
N LEU A 67 -0.66 -21.51 3.48
CA LEU A 67 -2.08 -21.28 3.16
C LEU A 67 -3.05 -22.17 3.98
N ALA A 68 -2.65 -23.38 4.34
CA ALA A 68 -3.48 -24.30 5.13
C ALA A 68 -3.81 -23.79 6.55
N THR A 69 -3.03 -22.84 7.07
CA THR A 69 -3.24 -22.23 8.40
C THR A 69 -3.24 -20.70 8.32
N HIS A 70 -3.77 -20.16 7.22
CA HIS A 70 -3.78 -18.73 6.96
C HIS A 70 -4.80 -18.01 7.85
N CYS A 71 -4.31 -17.20 8.81
CA CYS A 71 -5.14 -16.43 9.73
C CYS A 71 -6.18 -17.26 10.52
N GLY A 72 -5.84 -18.52 10.85
CA GLY A 72 -6.74 -19.44 11.57
C GLY A 72 -7.79 -20.12 10.69
N SER A 73 -7.69 -19.97 9.36
CA SER A 73 -8.51 -20.64 8.36
C SER A 73 -7.66 -21.39 7.34
N ASP A 74 -8.27 -22.34 6.64
CA ASP A 74 -7.65 -23.02 5.50
C ASP A 74 -7.94 -22.21 4.22
N ALA A 75 -6.90 -21.62 3.64
CA ALA A 75 -6.93 -20.92 2.37
C ALA A 75 -6.15 -21.69 1.28
N SER A 76 -6.03 -23.01 1.43
CA SER A 76 -5.34 -23.86 0.46
C SER A 76 -5.97 -23.77 -0.92
N LEU A 77 -5.09 -23.80 -1.93
CA LEU A 77 -5.43 -23.79 -3.35
C LEU A 77 -4.74 -24.97 -4.02
N ASP A 78 -5.19 -25.34 -5.21
CA ASP A 78 -4.51 -26.38 -5.97
C ASP A 78 -3.07 -25.98 -6.31
N THR A 79 -2.20 -26.97 -6.50
CA THR A 79 -0.76 -26.75 -6.71
C THR A 79 -0.45 -25.89 -7.93
N ALA A 80 -1.23 -25.99 -9.01
CA ALA A 80 -0.98 -25.19 -10.21
C ALA A 80 -1.28 -23.70 -9.94
N THR A 81 -2.38 -23.42 -9.25
CA THR A 81 -2.75 -22.06 -8.83
C THR A 81 -1.73 -21.47 -7.85
N VAL A 82 -1.29 -22.24 -6.84
CA VAL A 82 -0.24 -21.81 -5.89
C VAL A 82 1.03 -21.43 -6.64
N ASN A 83 1.47 -22.26 -7.59
CA ASN A 83 2.68 -22.00 -8.38
C ASN A 83 2.54 -20.72 -9.22
N GLN A 84 1.41 -20.55 -9.91
CA GLN A 84 1.18 -19.39 -10.76
C GLN A 84 1.18 -18.09 -9.94
N ILE A 85 0.47 -18.07 -8.81
CA ILE A 85 0.42 -16.92 -7.90
C ILE A 85 1.80 -16.65 -7.30
N SER A 86 2.51 -17.68 -6.84
CA SER A 86 3.84 -17.54 -6.22
C SER A 86 4.85 -16.92 -7.18
N VAL A 87 4.87 -17.37 -8.44
CA VAL A 87 5.76 -16.82 -9.48
C VAL A 87 5.45 -15.33 -9.71
N TRP A 88 4.18 -14.98 -9.85
CA TRP A 88 3.78 -13.60 -10.08
C TRP A 88 4.06 -12.68 -8.87
N LEU A 89 3.78 -13.13 -7.65
CA LEU A 89 4.10 -12.39 -6.43
C LEU A 89 5.60 -12.17 -6.28
N ASN A 90 6.41 -13.18 -6.56
CA ASN A 90 7.87 -13.09 -6.49
C ASN A 90 8.44 -12.08 -7.50
N ALA A 91 7.91 -12.06 -8.73
CA ALA A 91 8.34 -11.14 -9.78
C ALA A 91 7.95 -9.67 -9.50
N ASN A 92 6.91 -9.44 -8.69
CA ASN A 92 6.34 -8.11 -8.45
C ASN A 92 6.46 -7.64 -6.99
N ALA A 93 7.24 -8.37 -6.19
CA ALA A 93 7.40 -8.10 -4.77
C ALA A 93 8.04 -6.73 -4.49
N GLY A 94 7.84 -6.23 -3.27
CA GLY A 94 8.54 -5.04 -2.79
C GLY A 94 10.05 -5.27 -2.71
N THR A 95 10.84 -4.32 -3.20
CA THR A 95 12.32 -4.36 -3.19
C THR A 95 12.93 -3.56 -2.02
N GLY A 96 12.12 -3.13 -1.05
CA GLY A 96 12.59 -2.28 0.05
C GLY A 96 13.71 -2.93 0.87
N CYS A 97 14.69 -2.13 1.29
CA CYS A 97 15.76 -2.57 2.19
C CYS A 97 15.16 -3.01 3.53
N ARG A 98 15.66 -4.14 4.05
CA ARG A 98 15.39 -4.61 5.41
C ARG A 98 16.31 -3.93 6.41
#